data_AF-A0A936B1N5-F1
#
_entry.id   AF-A0A936B1N5-F1
#
_cell.length_a   1.000
_cell.length_b   1.000
_cell.length_c   1.000
_cell.angle_alpha   90.00
_cell.angle_beta   90.00
_cell.angle_gamma   90.00
#
_symmetry.space_group_name_H-M   'P 1'
#
loop_
_entity.id
_entity.type
_entity.pdbx_description
1 polymer ?
#
loop_
_entity_poly.entity_id
_entity_poly.type
_entity_poly.pdbx_seq_one_letter_code
_entity_poly.pdbx_strand_id
1 'polypeptide(L)'
;MPLVFVFMVNLPHNFSKKLFLLILLLPAITGLYSSCRKSDNPAGPGVYSGQNQAGVKTPTSNAKEDGFRSEIGFASRQKLVDHFEKHGREFGGIGRDEYLRRARMLRDSRVGGDVLEAVRADGVITRYDRSTGAFIAFDSDLTIRTFFKPNDGESYFQRQSRRPVR
;
A
#
# COMPACT_ATOMS: atom_id res chain seq x y z
N MET A 1 50.29 -35.09 -26.08
CA MET A 1 49.40 -34.16 -25.36
C MET A 1 48.39 -34.96 -24.56
N PRO A 2 48.56 -35.15 -23.25
CA PRO A 2 47.54 -35.78 -22.42
C PRO A 2 47.04 -34.82 -21.35
N LEU A 3 45.73 -34.53 -21.33
CA LEU A 3 45.04 -34.17 -20.10
C LEU A 3 43.54 -34.32 -20.32
N VAL A 4 43.06 -35.52 -20.01
CA VAL A 4 41.64 -35.84 -19.84
C VAL A 4 41.25 -35.32 -18.45
N PHE A 5 40.49 -34.24 -18.39
CA PHE A 5 39.94 -33.73 -17.14
C PHE A 5 38.56 -34.36 -16.90
N VAL A 6 38.53 -35.36 -16.02
CA VAL A 6 37.31 -35.88 -15.41
C VAL A 6 36.96 -34.94 -14.25
N PHE A 7 35.88 -34.17 -14.37
CA PHE A 7 35.25 -33.53 -13.22
C PHE A 7 34.00 -34.31 -12.85
N MET A 8 34.08 -35.00 -11.72
CA MET A 8 32.97 -35.57 -10.98
C MET A 8 32.90 -34.84 -9.65
N VAL A 9 31.71 -34.33 -9.30
CA VAL A 9 31.19 -33.78 -8.01
C VAL A 9 30.41 -32.49 -8.30
N ASN A 10 29.24 -32.17 -7.75
CA ASN A 10 28.41 -32.70 -6.67
C ASN A 10 27.01 -32.04 -6.86
N LEU A 11 25.90 -32.77 -6.76
CA LEU A 11 24.57 -32.16 -6.49
C LEU A 11 24.37 -32.13 -4.97
N PRO A 12 23.56 -31.19 -4.44
CA PRO A 12 22.27 -31.69 -3.98
C PRO A 12 21.07 -30.80 -4.32
N HIS A 13 20.02 -31.49 -4.78
CA HIS A 13 18.63 -31.09 -4.78
C HIS A 13 18.16 -30.69 -3.38
N ASN A 14 17.55 -29.50 -3.25
CA ASN A 14 16.67 -29.18 -2.12
C ASN A 14 15.22 -29.19 -2.61
N PHE A 15 14.58 -30.36 -2.51
CA PHE A 15 13.16 -30.56 -2.77
C PHE A 15 12.59 -31.38 -1.61
N SER A 16 12.22 -30.71 -0.51
CA SER A 16 11.54 -31.38 0.60
C SER A 16 10.04 -31.17 0.47
N LYS A 17 9.38 -32.17 -0.12
CA LYS A 17 7.95 -32.43 0.06
C LYS A 17 7.81 -33.51 1.13
N LYS A 18 6.80 -33.35 1.99
CA LYS A 18 6.18 -34.32 2.91
C LYS A 18 6.67 -34.31 4.35
N LEU A 19 5.93 -33.61 5.20
CA LEU A 19 5.58 -34.14 6.51
C LEU A 19 4.09 -33.86 6.74
N PHE A 20 3.25 -34.71 6.14
CA PHE A 20 1.86 -34.85 6.54
C PHE A 20 1.85 -35.80 7.74
N LEU A 21 1.63 -35.27 8.94
CA LEU A 21 1.20 -36.08 10.08
C LEU A 21 -0.09 -35.46 10.65
N LEU A 22 -1.13 -36.26 10.48
CA LEU A 22 -2.47 -36.19 11.05
C LEU A 22 -2.42 -36.25 12.58
N ILE A 23 -2.93 -35.23 13.28
CA ILE A 23 -3.43 -35.37 14.66
C ILE A 23 -4.75 -34.62 14.78
N LEU A 24 -5.81 -35.42 14.98
CA LEU A 24 -7.15 -35.04 15.41
C LEU A 24 -7.15 -34.65 16.88
N LEU A 25 -7.78 -33.52 17.25
CA LEU A 25 -8.71 -33.43 18.39
C LEU A 25 -9.37 -32.04 18.49
N LEU A 26 -10.70 -32.04 18.37
CA LEU A 26 -11.61 -30.96 18.77
C LEU A 26 -11.81 -31.02 20.30
N PRO A 27 -12.13 -29.89 20.95
CA PRO A 27 -13.50 -29.82 21.46
C PRO A 27 -14.22 -28.51 21.15
N ALA A 28 -15.53 -28.67 21.09
CA ALA A 28 -16.56 -27.67 20.90
C ALA A 28 -16.53 -26.56 21.96
N ILE A 29 -16.79 -25.33 21.51
CA ILE A 29 -17.41 -24.30 22.35
C ILE A 29 -18.63 -23.77 21.60
N THR A 30 -19.78 -24.19 22.11
CA THR A 30 -21.12 -23.66 21.82
C THR A 30 -21.35 -22.33 22.53
N GLY A 31 -22.06 -21.40 21.87
CA GLY A 31 -22.61 -20.18 22.47
C GLY A 31 -22.70 -19.05 21.45
N LEU A 32 -23.69 -19.06 20.56
CA LEU A 32 -25.01 -18.41 20.74
C LEU A 32 -24.92 -16.88 20.88
N TYR A 33 -24.98 -16.15 19.76
CA TYR A 33 -25.67 -14.86 19.63
C TYR A 33 -26.12 -14.74 18.15
N SER A 34 -27.35 -15.14 17.84
CA SER A 34 -28.55 -14.30 17.80
C SER A 34 -28.53 -13.21 16.72
N SER A 35 -29.17 -13.58 15.60
CA SER A 35 -30.16 -12.86 14.79
C SER A 35 -29.99 -11.36 14.47
N CYS A 36 -29.90 -11.13 13.16
CA CYS A 36 -30.49 -10.05 12.36
C CYS A 36 -30.89 -8.73 13.06
N ARG A 37 -30.29 -7.62 12.60
CA ARG A 37 -31.05 -6.39 12.35
C ARG A 37 -30.64 -5.74 11.04
N LYS A 38 -31.56 -5.84 10.08
CA LYS A 38 -31.75 -4.88 9.00
C LYS A 38 -32.22 -3.57 9.63
N SER A 39 -31.51 -2.48 9.34
CA SER A 39 -32.00 -1.13 9.58
C SER A 39 -31.98 -0.40 8.26
N ASP A 40 -33.11 -0.46 7.56
CA ASP A 40 -33.47 0.61 6.64
C ASP A 40 -33.83 1.82 7.53
N ASN A 41 -33.22 2.98 7.28
CA ASN A 41 -33.97 4.24 7.28
C ASN A 41 -33.18 5.41 6.65
N PRO A 42 -33.89 6.39 6.07
CA PRO A 42 -33.34 7.39 5.15
C PRO A 42 -33.13 8.79 5.77
N ALA A 43 -32.45 9.63 4.99
CA ALA A 43 -32.51 11.09 4.92
C ALA A 43 -31.95 11.95 6.08
N GLY A 44 -31.15 12.97 5.70
CA GLY A 44 -30.91 14.17 6.51
C GLY A 44 -29.56 14.85 6.24
N PRO A 45 -29.51 16.06 5.63
CA PRO A 45 -28.26 16.76 5.34
C PRO A 45 -27.75 17.52 6.56
N GLY A 46 -26.55 17.19 7.02
CA GLY A 46 -25.85 17.88 8.09
C GLY A 46 -24.98 19.01 7.55
N VAL A 47 -25.48 20.24 7.68
CA VAL A 47 -24.75 21.50 7.56
C VAL A 47 -23.54 21.50 8.50
N TYR A 48 -22.33 21.74 7.99
CA TYR A 48 -21.18 22.12 8.83
C TYR A 48 -20.83 23.58 8.57
N SER A 49 -21.15 24.41 9.57
CA SER A 49 -20.70 25.79 9.74
C SER A 49 -19.98 25.89 11.10
N GLY A 50 -18.93 26.71 11.19
CA GLY A 50 -18.20 27.03 12.42
C GLY A 50 -16.70 26.70 12.32
N GLN A 51 -15.83 27.63 11.91
CA GLN A 51 -15.22 28.74 12.66
C GLN A 51 -13.83 28.41 13.28
N ASN A 52 -12.91 29.31 12.95
CA ASN A 52 -11.48 29.43 13.27
C ASN A 52 -11.14 29.41 14.78
N GLN A 53 -9.87 29.09 15.12
CA GLN A 53 -9.03 29.91 16.01
C GLN A 53 -7.55 29.48 16.03
N ALA A 54 -6.71 30.47 16.36
CA ALA A 54 -5.30 30.59 16.07
C ALA A 54 -4.36 30.23 17.25
N GLY A 55 -3.12 29.88 16.92
CA GLY A 55 -1.90 30.32 17.60
C GLY A 55 -1.46 29.61 18.90
N VAL A 56 -0.46 28.73 18.80
CA VAL A 56 0.47 28.42 19.91
C VAL A 56 1.90 28.34 19.37
N LYS A 57 2.81 29.02 20.08
CA LYS A 57 4.22 29.25 19.73
C LYS A 57 5.09 28.01 19.93
N THR A 58 6.08 27.85 19.07
CA THR A 58 7.13 26.82 19.08
C THR A 58 8.12 27.00 20.25
N PRO A 59 8.77 25.90 20.69
CA PRO A 59 10.23 25.96 20.83
C PRO A 59 10.94 24.84 20.05
N THR A 60 12.12 25.23 19.55
CA THR A 60 13.08 24.53 18.69
C THR A 60 13.84 23.41 19.41
N SER A 61 13.92 22.22 18.81
CA SER A 61 15.18 21.54 18.44
C SER A 61 14.93 20.11 17.90
N ASN A 62 15.38 19.88 16.66
CA ASN A 62 15.78 18.62 16.01
C ASN A 62 15.05 17.31 16.37
N ALA A 63 13.81 17.13 15.87
CA ALA A 63 13.11 15.86 15.58
C ALA A 63 11.70 16.11 14.99
N LYS A 64 11.55 17.10 14.08
CA LYS A 64 10.23 17.61 13.62
C LYS A 64 10.04 17.72 12.11
N GLU A 65 11.01 17.29 11.29
CA GLU A 65 10.93 17.37 9.82
C GLU A 65 10.29 16.12 9.19
N ASP A 66 10.33 15.00 9.91
CA ASP A 66 9.74 13.70 9.57
C ASP A 66 8.23 13.65 9.79
N GLY A 67 7.72 14.35 10.83
CA GLY A 67 6.29 14.42 11.12
C GLY A 67 5.47 15.15 10.06
N PHE A 68 5.95 16.30 9.55
CA PHE A 68 5.19 17.12 8.60
C PHE A 68 5.07 16.47 7.21
N ARG A 69 6.11 15.77 6.76
CA ARG A 69 6.09 15.04 5.48
C ARG A 69 5.11 13.86 5.50
N SER A 70 4.97 13.21 6.65
CA SER A 70 4.06 12.09 6.84
C SER A 70 2.57 12.46 6.73
N GLU A 71 2.22 13.75 6.86
CA GLU A 71 0.84 14.23 6.76
C GLU A 71 0.39 14.54 5.33
N ILE A 72 1.32 14.75 4.37
CA ILE A 72 0.92 15.05 2.98
C ILE A 72 0.19 13.83 2.40
N GLY A 73 -0.93 14.04 1.71
CA GLY A 73 -1.79 12.98 1.19
C GLY A 73 -2.26 13.29 -0.23
N PHE A 74 -3.51 13.00 -0.53
CA PHE A 74 -4.14 13.49 -1.76
C PHE A 74 -4.29 15.01 -1.74
N ALA A 75 -4.32 15.63 -2.92
CA ALA A 75 -4.45 17.09 -3.09
C ALA A 75 -5.67 17.71 -2.37
N SER A 76 -6.72 16.93 -2.14
CA SER A 76 -7.85 17.35 -1.31
C SER A 76 -8.56 16.16 -0.68
N ARG A 77 -9.37 16.44 0.34
CA ARG A 77 -10.26 15.43 0.94
C ARG A 77 -11.19 14.80 -0.09
N GLN A 78 -11.76 15.59 -1.00
CA GLN A 78 -12.64 15.09 -2.05
C GLN A 78 -11.89 14.11 -2.97
N LYS A 79 -10.66 14.44 -3.38
CA LYS A 79 -9.83 13.53 -4.19
C LYS A 79 -9.56 12.21 -3.49
N LEU A 80 -9.29 12.22 -2.19
CA LEU A 80 -9.17 11.00 -1.39
C LEU A 80 -10.48 10.20 -1.40
N VAL A 81 -11.64 10.84 -1.21
CA VAL A 81 -12.95 10.16 -1.23
C VAL A 81 -13.18 9.50 -2.58
N ASP A 82 -13.09 10.27 -3.67
CA ASP A 82 -13.33 9.79 -5.03
C ASP A 82 -12.38 8.63 -5.40
N HIS A 83 -11.13 8.71 -4.95
CA HIS A 83 -10.12 7.70 -5.24
C HIS A 83 -10.34 6.42 -4.42
N PHE A 84 -10.67 6.57 -3.13
CA PHE A 84 -11.02 5.46 -2.26
C PHE A 84 -12.28 4.71 -2.73
N GLU A 85 -13.30 5.40 -3.21
CA GLU A 85 -14.51 4.76 -3.75
C GLU A 85 -14.20 3.84 -4.95
N LYS A 86 -13.22 4.22 -5.77
CA LYS A 86 -12.80 3.45 -6.95
C LYS A 86 -11.90 2.27 -6.59
N HIS A 87 -10.92 2.49 -5.70
CA HIS A 87 -9.80 1.55 -5.50
C HIS A 87 -9.72 0.94 -4.10
N GLY A 88 -10.44 1.47 -3.11
CA GLY A 88 -10.36 1.02 -1.71
C GLY A 88 -10.68 -0.47 -1.52
N ARG A 89 -11.59 -1.01 -2.35
CA ARG A 89 -11.97 -2.43 -2.31
C ARG A 89 -10.84 -3.38 -2.70
N GLU A 90 -9.86 -2.93 -3.48
CA GLU A 90 -8.69 -3.72 -3.92
C GLU A 90 -7.77 -4.10 -2.74
N PHE A 91 -7.95 -3.46 -1.59
CA PHE A 91 -7.14 -3.65 -0.39
C PHE A 91 -7.85 -4.45 0.72
N GLY A 92 -8.94 -5.14 0.40
CA GLY A 92 -9.62 -6.05 1.32
C GLY A 92 -10.64 -5.39 2.24
N GLY A 93 -11.39 -4.39 1.74
CA GLY A 93 -12.48 -3.76 2.49
C GLY A 93 -12.03 -2.84 3.64
N ILE A 94 -10.81 -2.31 3.55
CA ILE A 94 -10.29 -1.35 4.52
C ILE A 94 -11.06 -0.03 4.50
N GLY A 95 -11.04 0.69 5.62
CA GLY A 95 -11.55 2.05 5.70
C GLY A 95 -10.66 3.07 4.96
N ARG A 96 -11.21 4.26 4.71
CA ARG A 96 -10.52 5.35 3.99
C ARG A 96 -9.25 5.84 4.68
N ASP A 97 -9.25 5.90 6.00
CA ASP A 97 -8.07 6.39 6.75
C ASP A 97 -6.92 5.38 6.69
N GLU A 98 -7.24 4.08 6.75
CA GLU A 98 -6.27 3.01 6.54
C GLU A 98 -5.70 3.02 5.12
N TYR A 99 -6.56 3.31 4.14
CA TYR A 99 -6.16 3.44 2.76
C TYR A 99 -5.15 4.58 2.55
N LEU A 100 -5.44 5.76 3.11
CA LEU A 100 -4.53 6.90 3.09
C LEU A 100 -3.21 6.59 3.80
N ARG A 101 -3.28 5.91 4.95
CA ARG A 101 -2.09 5.48 5.70
C ARG A 101 -1.21 4.57 4.85
N ARG A 102 -1.78 3.56 4.19
CA ARG A 102 -1.03 2.63 3.32
C ARG A 102 -0.42 3.35 2.11
N ALA A 103 -1.15 4.29 1.52
CA ALA A 103 -0.62 5.10 0.42
C ALA A 103 0.62 5.89 0.87
N ARG A 104 0.56 6.56 2.03
CA ARG A 104 1.72 7.27 2.61
C ARG A 104 2.86 6.32 2.97
N MET A 105 2.56 5.16 3.56
CA MET A 105 3.59 4.15 3.87
C MET A 105 4.36 3.71 2.62
N LEU A 106 3.69 3.46 1.50
CA LEU A 106 4.37 3.12 0.25
C LEU A 106 5.12 4.31 -0.36
N ARG A 107 4.56 5.52 -0.26
CA ARG A 107 5.24 6.74 -0.69
C ARG A 107 6.55 6.98 0.06
N ASP A 108 6.58 6.64 1.35
CA ASP A 108 7.68 6.95 2.26
C ASP A 108 8.61 5.75 2.50
N SER A 109 8.30 4.58 1.93
CA SER A 109 9.10 3.37 2.10
C SER A 109 10.52 3.53 1.54
N ARG A 110 11.44 2.70 2.02
CA ARG A 110 12.77 2.60 1.39
C ARG A 110 12.63 1.96 0.01
N VAL A 111 13.33 2.53 -0.96
CA VAL A 111 13.46 1.94 -2.30
C VAL A 111 14.46 0.79 -2.26
N GLY A 112 14.18 -0.28 -3.02
CA GLY A 112 14.95 -1.51 -3.04
C GLY A 112 14.19 -2.69 -2.44
N GLY A 113 14.72 -3.90 -2.64
CA GLY A 113 14.02 -5.14 -2.29
C GLY A 113 12.73 -5.29 -3.10
N ASP A 114 11.59 -5.28 -2.40
CA ASP A 114 10.26 -5.40 -3.00
C ASP A 114 9.72 -4.07 -3.55
N VAL A 115 10.32 -2.93 -3.17
CA VAL A 115 9.86 -1.60 -3.62
C VAL A 115 10.67 -1.13 -4.81
N LEU A 116 10.00 -1.01 -5.94
CA LEU A 116 10.51 -0.40 -7.16
C LEU A 116 10.16 1.08 -7.20
N GLU A 117 11.02 1.88 -7.83
CA GLU A 117 10.79 3.31 -8.06
C GLU A 117 11.16 3.70 -9.50
N ALA A 118 10.39 4.61 -10.07
CA ALA A 118 10.77 5.33 -11.28
C ALA A 118 10.43 6.81 -11.12
N VAL A 119 11.40 7.67 -11.43
CA VAL A 119 11.26 9.12 -11.44
C VAL A 119 11.24 9.60 -12.90
N ARG A 120 10.18 10.32 -13.27
CA ARG A 120 10.01 10.89 -14.61
C ARG A 120 10.63 12.28 -14.69
N ALA A 121 10.87 12.77 -15.91
CA ALA A 121 11.45 14.10 -16.14
C ALA A 121 10.51 15.26 -15.73
N ASP A 122 9.20 15.02 -15.62
CA ASP A 122 8.22 15.97 -15.08
C ASP A 122 8.17 16.00 -13.55
N GLY A 123 9.10 15.30 -12.88
CA GLY A 123 9.19 15.26 -11.41
C GLY A 123 8.21 14.30 -10.75
N VAL A 124 7.42 13.56 -11.53
CA VAL A 124 6.46 12.57 -11.02
C VAL A 124 7.22 11.31 -10.61
N ILE A 125 7.00 10.89 -9.38
CA ILE A 125 7.62 9.71 -8.80
C ILE A 125 6.56 8.61 -8.73
N THR A 126 6.92 7.42 -9.20
CA THR A 126 6.07 6.23 -9.14
C THR A 126 6.77 5.13 -8.37
N ARG A 127 6.02 4.40 -7.55
CA ARG A 127 6.53 3.22 -6.86
C ARG A 127 5.60 2.03 -7.00
N TYR A 128 6.19 0.84 -6.93
CA TYR A 128 5.47 -0.42 -6.93
C TYR A 128 6.05 -1.34 -5.86
N ASP A 129 5.19 -1.85 -4.98
CA ASP A 129 5.53 -2.84 -3.97
C ASP A 129 5.15 -4.24 -4.46
N ARG A 130 6.16 -5.08 -4.69
CA ARG A 130 6.00 -6.48 -5.13
C ARG A 130 5.29 -7.34 -4.09
N SER A 131 5.45 -7.06 -2.80
CA SER A 131 4.88 -7.86 -1.72
C SER A 131 3.37 -7.67 -1.64
N THR A 132 2.88 -6.43 -1.76
CA THR A 132 1.45 -6.12 -1.66
C THR A 132 0.76 -6.03 -3.01
N GLY A 133 1.53 -5.89 -4.10
CA GLY A 133 1.04 -5.57 -5.44
C GLY A 133 0.51 -4.14 -5.57
N ALA A 134 0.96 -3.22 -4.71
CA ALA A 134 0.43 -1.86 -4.67
C ALA A 134 1.29 -0.93 -5.52
N PHE A 135 0.63 -0.04 -6.25
CA PHE A 135 1.22 0.99 -7.08
C PHE A 135 0.84 2.37 -6.54
N ILE A 136 1.77 3.31 -6.56
CA ILE A 136 1.55 4.72 -6.21
C ILE A 136 2.21 5.65 -7.22
N ALA A 137 1.59 6.81 -7.47
CA ALA A 137 2.23 7.94 -8.12
C ALA A 137 2.01 9.21 -7.31
N PHE A 138 3.05 10.02 -7.18
CA PHE A 138 3.04 11.26 -6.41
C PHE A 138 3.97 12.31 -7.04
N ASP A 139 3.69 13.57 -6.77
CA ASP A 139 4.49 14.70 -7.23
C ASP A 139 5.69 14.94 -6.30
N SER A 140 6.65 15.77 -6.72
CA SER A 140 7.86 16.08 -5.95
C SER A 140 7.58 16.76 -4.60
N ASP A 141 6.41 17.37 -4.45
CA ASP A 141 5.88 17.94 -3.20
C ASP A 141 5.22 16.89 -2.28
N LEU A 142 5.30 15.60 -2.65
CA LEU A 142 4.72 14.43 -1.97
C LEU A 142 3.19 14.29 -2.09
N THR A 143 2.52 15.14 -2.89
CA THR A 143 1.08 15.04 -3.15
C THR A 143 0.77 13.74 -3.89
N ILE A 144 -0.11 12.93 -3.33
CA ILE A 144 -0.52 11.65 -3.90
C ILE A 144 -1.49 11.90 -5.07
N ARG A 145 -1.14 11.36 -6.24
CA ARG A 145 -1.96 11.43 -7.46
C ARG A 145 -2.84 10.19 -7.61
N THR A 146 -2.30 9.02 -7.25
CA THR A 146 -3.02 7.73 -7.31
C THR A 146 -2.38 6.70 -6.39
N PHE A 147 -3.16 5.74 -5.91
CA PHE A 147 -2.69 4.57 -5.14
C PHE A 147 -3.63 3.38 -5.35
N PHE A 148 -3.20 2.27 -5.96
CA PHE A 148 -4.13 1.16 -6.28
C PHE A 148 -3.37 -0.14 -6.54
N LYS A 149 -4.07 -1.26 -6.78
CA LYS A 149 -3.46 -2.53 -7.21
C LYS A 149 -3.71 -2.79 -8.70
N PRO A 150 -2.71 -2.59 -9.58
CA PRO A 150 -2.88 -2.92 -10.99
C PRO A 150 -3.04 -4.43 -11.19
N ASN A 151 -3.98 -4.83 -12.05
CA ASN A 151 -4.25 -6.24 -12.36
C ASN A 151 -3.03 -6.96 -12.95
N ASP A 152 -2.19 -6.23 -13.69
CA ASP A 152 -0.98 -6.74 -14.33
C ASP A 152 0.30 -6.46 -13.53
N GLY A 153 0.15 -6.03 -12.27
CA GLY A 153 1.23 -5.92 -11.29
C GLY A 153 2.42 -5.10 -11.78
N GLU A 154 3.62 -5.67 -11.67
CA GLU A 154 4.87 -5.00 -12.04
C GLU A 154 4.92 -4.59 -13.53
N SER A 155 4.21 -5.32 -14.40
CA SER A 155 4.14 -4.97 -15.83
C SER A 155 3.46 -3.63 -16.04
N TYR A 156 2.51 -3.25 -15.19
CA TYR A 156 1.89 -1.91 -15.21
C TYR A 156 2.92 -0.84 -14.90
N PHE A 157 3.68 -1.04 -13.81
CA PHE A 157 4.73 -0.14 -13.37
C PHE A 157 5.75 0.09 -14.48
N GLN A 158 6.22 -0.98 -15.14
CA GLN A 158 7.16 -0.90 -16.26
C GLN A 158 6.61 -0.12 -17.47
N ARG A 159 5.30 -0.19 -17.74
CA ARG A 159 4.69 0.64 -18.79
C ARG A 159 4.59 2.10 -18.36
N GLN A 160 4.23 2.38 -17.12
CA GLN A 160 4.12 3.76 -16.62
C GLN A 160 5.46 4.49 -16.58
N SER A 161 6.53 3.79 -16.18
CA SER A 161 7.89 4.37 -16.12
C SER A 161 8.42 4.82 -17.48
N ARG A 162 7.93 4.23 -18.57
CA ARG A 162 8.33 4.53 -19.96
C ARG A 162 7.44 5.53 -20.66
N ARG A 163 6.38 6.04 -20.03
CA ARG A 163 5.45 6.97 -20.68
C ARG A 163 6.17 8.31 -20.94
N PRO A 164 6.12 8.85 -22.17
CA PRO A 164 6.70 10.16 -22.45
C PRO A 164 6.05 11.23 -21.55
N VAL A 165 6.83 12.25 -21.24
CA VAL A 165 6.28 13.48 -20.65
C VAL A 165 5.39 14.13 -21.71
N ARG A 166 4.18 14.53 -21.30
CA ARG A 166 3.21 15.19 -22.17
C ARG A 166 3.32 16.69 -22.06
#